data_AF-A0A257TU39-F1
#
_entry.id   AF-A0A257TU39-F1
#
_cell.length_a   1.000
_cell.length_b   1.000
_cell.length_c   1.000
_cell.angle_alpha   90.00
_cell.angle_beta   90.00
_cell.angle_gamma   90.00
#
_symmetry.space_group_name_H-M   'P 1'
#
loop_
_entity.id
_entity.type
_entity.pdbx_description
1 polymer ?
#
loop_
_entity_poly.entity_id
_entity_poly.type
_entity_poly.pdbx_seq_one_letter_code
_entity_poly.pdbx_strand_id
1 'polypeptide(L)'
;MDLNYIKKLVKLVDESGVDEIEIEEEGGKIRVSKSRHNSSAAPVYLPQYISQPPLPPQPAAEQKANSGPAAEVVAPPKAEGKKYHEVRSPIVGTFYSAPAPNADPYVQIGSSVQEGTILC
;
A
#
# COMPACT_ATOMS: atom_id res chain seq x y z
N MET A 1 -26.98 -17.29 -15.26
CA MET A 1 -27.35 -16.08 -14.49
C MET A 1 -28.04 -15.08 -15.42
N ASP A 2 -29.20 -14.55 -15.01
CA ASP A 2 -30.05 -13.67 -15.81
C ASP A 2 -29.87 -12.18 -15.48
N LEU A 3 -29.77 -11.32 -16.50
CA LEU A 3 -29.70 -9.85 -16.36
C LEU A 3 -30.90 -9.25 -15.60
N ASN A 4 -32.07 -9.90 -15.68
CA ASN A 4 -33.27 -9.47 -14.96
C ASN A 4 -33.16 -9.65 -13.44
N TYR A 5 -32.39 -10.64 -12.99
CA TYR A 5 -32.16 -10.91 -11.57
C TYR A 5 -31.25 -9.84 -10.95
N ILE A 6 -30.17 -9.47 -11.66
CA ILE A 6 -29.25 -8.40 -11.27
C ILE A 6 -29.99 -7.06 -11.13
N LYS A 7 -30.88 -6.72 -12.08
CA LYS A 7 -31.65 -5.47 -12.04
C LYS A 7 -32.62 -5.41 -10.85
N LYS A 8 -33.20 -6.55 -10.43
CA LYS A 8 -34.03 -6.63 -9.22
C LYS A 8 -33.19 -6.45 -7.95
N LEU A 9 -32.01 -7.08 -7.89
CA LEU A 9 -31.08 -6.92 -6.78
C LEU A 9 -30.66 -5.46 -6.60
N VAL A 10 -30.26 -4.78 -7.68
CA VAL A 10 -29.87 -3.36 -7.62
C VAL A 10 -31.03 -2.48 -7.11
N LYS A 11 -32.27 -2.72 -7.53
CA LYS A 11 -33.45 -1.97 -7.03
C LYS A 11 -33.73 -2.25 -5.56
N LEU A 12 -33.62 -3.51 -5.13
CA LEU A 12 -33.83 -3.89 -3.73
C LEU A 12 -32.76 -3.27 -2.83
N VAL A 13 -31.49 -3.26 -3.27
CA VAL A 13 -30.39 -2.57 -2.59
C VAL A 13 -30.70 -1.09 -2.51
N ASP A 14 -31.26 -0.49 -3.57
CA ASP A 14 -31.63 0.92 -3.62
C ASP A 14 -32.63 1.33 -2.54
N GLU A 15 -33.71 0.56 -2.41
CA GLU A 15 -34.80 0.81 -1.46
C GLU A 15 -34.45 0.42 -0.01
N SER A 16 -33.63 -0.62 0.19
CA SER A 16 -33.32 -1.16 1.53
C SER A 16 -32.23 -0.38 2.30
N GLY A 17 -31.58 0.60 1.66
CA GLY A 17 -30.52 1.38 2.29
C GLY A 17 -29.22 0.61 2.56
N VAL A 18 -29.08 -0.61 2.03
CA VAL A 18 -27.89 -1.45 2.20
C VAL A 18 -26.75 -0.94 1.33
N ASP A 19 -25.56 -0.75 1.92
CA ASP A 19 -24.40 -0.21 1.20
C ASP A 19 -23.64 -1.28 0.39
N GLU A 20 -23.72 -2.56 0.76
CA GLU A 20 -23.04 -3.67 0.08
C GLU A 20 -23.78 -5.02 0.18
N ILE A 21 -23.88 -5.75 -0.93
CA ILE A 21 -24.38 -7.13 -1.00
C ILE A 21 -23.42 -8.00 -1.81
N GLU A 22 -23.03 -9.14 -1.23
CA GLU A 22 -22.25 -10.18 -1.89
C GLU A 22 -23.06 -11.49 -1.95
N ILE A 23 -23.16 -12.08 -3.13
CA ILE A 23 -23.85 -13.36 -3.35
C ILE A 23 -22.90 -14.30 -4.10
N GLU A 24 -22.73 -15.49 -3.55
CA GLU A 24 -21.93 -16.59 -4.12
C GLU A 24 -22.86 -17.78 -4.42
N GLU A 25 -22.95 -18.16 -5.69
CA GLU A 25 -23.66 -19.36 -6.16
C GLU A 25 -22.68 -20.27 -6.92
N GLU A 26 -23.03 -21.55 -7.13
CA GLU A 26 -22.24 -22.63 -7.80
C GLU A 26 -21.91 -22.36 -9.29
N GLY A 27 -21.38 -21.18 -9.60
CA GLY A 27 -21.06 -20.73 -10.95
C GLY A 27 -20.76 -19.24 -11.08
N GLY A 28 -20.77 -18.44 -9.99
CA GLY A 28 -20.39 -17.03 -10.06
C GLY A 28 -20.55 -16.24 -8.77
N LYS A 29 -19.69 -15.22 -8.60
CA LYS A 29 -19.69 -14.26 -7.49
C LYS A 29 -20.21 -12.91 -7.98
N ILE A 30 -21.26 -12.37 -7.35
CA ILE A 30 -21.82 -11.04 -7.65
C ILE A 30 -21.65 -10.14 -6.41
N ARG A 31 -20.98 -9.00 -6.60
CA ARG A 31 -20.84 -7.95 -5.59
C ARG A 31 -21.55 -6.69 -6.10
N VAL A 32 -22.49 -6.16 -5.30
CA VAL A 32 -23.23 -4.93 -5.59
C VAL A 32 -22.96 -3.95 -4.45
N SER A 33 -22.34 -2.80 -4.74
CA SER A 33 -22.06 -1.76 -3.75
C SER A 33 -22.65 -0.41 -4.17
N LYS A 34 -23.23 0.30 -3.20
CA LYS A 34 -23.63 1.69 -3.34
C LYS A 34 -22.45 2.59 -3.03
N SER A 35 -21.73 3.03 -4.05
CA SER A 35 -20.68 4.03 -3.87
C SER A 35 -21.30 5.40 -3.60
N ARG A 36 -21.57 5.71 -2.32
CA ARG A 36 -21.69 7.09 -1.88
C ARG A 36 -20.28 7.65 -1.91
N HIS A 37 -19.96 8.38 -2.97
CA HIS A 37 -18.69 9.09 -3.12
C HIS A 37 -18.58 10.19 -2.05
N ASN A 38 -18.29 9.79 -0.81
CA ASN A 38 -17.81 10.69 0.22
C ASN A 38 -16.30 10.80 0.04
N SER A 39 -15.92 11.60 -0.96
CA SER A 39 -14.58 12.17 -1.03
C SER A 39 -14.40 13.17 0.12
N SER A 40 -14.29 12.65 1.34
CA SER A 40 -13.67 13.41 2.43
C SER A 40 -12.18 13.41 2.18
N ALA A 41 -11.74 14.45 1.46
CA ALA A 41 -10.35 14.84 1.38
C ALA A 41 -9.80 14.98 2.80
N ALA A 42 -8.96 14.03 3.22
CA ALA A 42 -8.22 14.16 4.47
C ALA A 42 -7.27 15.37 4.35
N PRO A 43 -7.22 16.26 5.36
CA PRO A 43 -6.33 17.41 5.33
C PRO A 43 -4.87 16.94 5.31
N VAL A 44 -4.15 17.34 4.27
CA VAL A 44 -2.70 17.17 4.15
C VAL A 44 -2.02 18.03 5.22
N TYR A 45 -1.45 17.38 6.23
CA TYR A 45 -0.57 18.02 7.21
C TYR A 45 0.78 18.31 6.55
N LEU A 46 1.08 19.58 6.31
CA LEU A 46 2.41 20.02 5.90
C LEU A 46 3.34 20.01 7.13
N PRO A 47 4.52 19.35 7.09
CA PRO A 47 5.45 19.39 8.20
C PRO A 47 6.06 20.80 8.32
N GLN A 48 5.86 21.42 9.48
CA GLN A 48 6.55 22.64 9.88
C GLN A 48 8.02 22.31 10.18
N TYR A 49 8.94 22.84 9.38
CA TYR A 49 10.38 22.78 9.65
C TYR A 49 10.69 23.58 10.92
N ILE A 50 11.10 22.86 11.97
CA ILE A 50 11.69 23.46 13.17
C ILE A 50 13.13 23.83 12.81
N SER A 51 13.44 25.14 12.77
CA SER A 51 14.81 25.64 12.69
C SER A 51 15.56 25.28 13.99
N GLN A 52 16.59 24.45 13.88
CA GLN A 52 17.57 24.27 14.95
C GLN A 52 18.48 25.51 15.07
N PRO A 53 18.88 25.91 16.29
CA PRO A 53 19.86 26.98 16.51
C PRO A 53 21.28 26.52 16.10
N PRO A 54 22.13 27.44 15.61
CA PRO A 54 23.46 27.12 15.12
C PRO A 54 24.42 26.73 16.26
N LEU A 55 25.06 25.57 16.10
CA LEU A 55 26.21 25.14 16.91
C LEU A 55 27.50 25.87 16.46
N PRO A 56 28.45 26.13 17.38
CA PRO A 56 29.70 26.82 17.07
C PRO A 56 30.62 26.00 16.15
N PRO A 57 31.44 26.66 15.32
CA PRO A 57 32.29 26.00 14.34
C PRO A 57 33.43 25.22 15.01
N GLN A 58 33.44 23.89 14.82
CA GLN A 58 34.64 23.09 15.02
C GLN A 58 35.57 23.18 13.79
N PRO A 59 36.90 23.08 13.97
CA PRO A 59 37.87 23.20 12.87
C PRO A 59 37.62 22.19 11.75
N ALA A 60 37.67 22.69 10.52
CA ALA A 60 37.45 21.93 9.29
C ALA A 60 38.47 20.80 9.15
N ALA A 61 37.98 19.55 9.25
CA ALA A 61 38.59 18.43 8.57
C ALA A 61 38.07 18.43 7.12
N GLU A 62 38.99 18.40 6.17
CA GLU A 62 38.72 18.39 4.73
C GLU A 62 37.82 17.20 4.35
N GLN A 63 36.52 17.47 4.18
CA GLN A 63 35.59 16.47 3.68
C GLN A 63 35.70 16.45 2.15
N LYS A 64 36.59 15.57 1.69
CA LYS A 64 36.69 15.11 0.30
C LYS A 64 35.28 14.80 -0.21
N ALA A 65 34.88 15.46 -1.30
CA ALA A 65 33.67 15.16 -2.03
C ALA A 65 33.72 13.70 -2.51
N ASN A 66 33.10 12.80 -1.73
CA ASN A 66 32.85 11.44 -2.15
C ASN A 66 31.54 11.47 -2.94
N SER A 67 31.65 11.64 -4.25
CA SER A 67 30.65 11.14 -5.20
C SER A 67 30.50 9.64 -4.94
N GLY A 68 29.56 9.29 -4.06
CA GLY A 68 29.21 7.91 -3.80
C GLY A 68 28.81 7.24 -5.12
N PRO A 69 29.23 6.00 -5.39
CA PRO A 69 28.81 5.29 -6.58
C PRO A 69 27.28 5.26 -6.63
N ALA A 70 26.71 5.57 -7.79
CA ALA A 70 25.34 5.15 -8.09
C ALA A 70 25.26 3.67 -7.72
N ALA A 71 24.46 3.35 -6.71
CA ALA A 71 24.22 1.97 -6.31
C ALA A 71 23.70 1.25 -7.55
N GLU A 72 24.59 0.45 -8.14
CA GLU A 72 24.26 -0.52 -9.16
C GLU A 72 23.08 -1.31 -8.61
N VAL A 73 21.94 -1.23 -9.30
CA VAL A 73 20.77 -2.04 -8.99
C VAL A 73 21.22 -3.48 -9.24
N VAL A 74 21.76 -4.11 -8.20
CA VAL A 74 22.00 -5.54 -8.18
C VAL A 74 20.64 -6.16 -8.39
N ALA A 75 20.39 -6.63 -9.60
CA ALA A 75 19.18 -7.38 -9.91
C ALA A 75 19.09 -8.50 -8.85
N PRO A 76 17.96 -8.62 -8.13
CA PRO A 76 17.83 -9.66 -7.13
C PRO A 76 18.10 -11.00 -7.80
N PRO A 77 18.74 -11.96 -7.09
CA PRO A 77 18.95 -13.29 -7.62
C PRO A 77 17.61 -13.79 -8.13
N LYS A 78 17.59 -14.22 -9.39
CA LYS A 78 16.40 -14.77 -10.04
C LYS A 78 15.93 -15.95 -9.18
N ALA A 79 14.96 -15.69 -8.31
CA ALA A 79 14.35 -16.71 -7.49
C ALA A 79 13.85 -17.78 -8.46
N GLU A 80 14.25 -19.02 -8.21
CA GLU A 80 13.94 -20.16 -9.06
C GLU A 80 12.41 -20.24 -9.21
N GLY A 81 11.97 -19.83 -10.41
CA GLY A 81 10.56 -19.70 -10.71
C GLY A 81 9.85 -21.03 -10.50
N LYS A 82 8.72 -20.96 -9.79
CA LYS A 82 7.59 -21.90 -9.64
C LYS A 82 7.26 -22.33 -8.20
N LYS A 83 8.13 -22.11 -7.20
CA LYS A 83 7.83 -22.54 -5.81
C LYS A 83 7.23 -21.46 -4.91
N TYR A 84 7.46 -20.18 -5.22
CA TYR A 84 7.05 -19.07 -4.36
C TYR A 84 6.15 -18.07 -5.09
N HIS A 85 5.27 -17.42 -4.33
CA HIS A 85 4.46 -16.30 -4.81
C HIS A 85 5.27 -15.01 -4.70
N GLU A 86 5.52 -14.35 -5.83
CA GLU A 86 6.22 -13.07 -5.89
C GLU A 86 5.21 -11.91 -5.82
N VAL A 87 5.35 -11.03 -4.83
CA VAL A 87 4.60 -9.77 -4.76
C VAL A 87 5.47 -8.67 -5.37
N ARG A 88 5.04 -8.12 -6.51
CA ARG A 88 5.78 -7.08 -7.24
C ARG A 88 5.15 -5.72 -7.00
N SER A 89 5.97 -4.67 -6.95
CA SER A 89 5.48 -3.30 -6.82
C SER A 89 4.71 -2.89 -8.09
N PRO A 90 3.49 -2.35 -7.98
CA PRO A 90 2.72 -1.86 -9.14
C PRO A 90 3.24 -0.52 -9.66
N ILE A 91 4.01 0.21 -8.86
CA ILE A 91 4.56 1.53 -9.18
C ILE A 91 6.06 1.59 -8.89
N VAL A 92 6.74 2.57 -9.49
CA VAL A 92 8.13 2.88 -9.14
C VAL A 92 8.14 3.84 -7.95
N GLY A 93 8.94 3.54 -6.94
CA GLY A 93 9.03 4.35 -5.73
C GLY A 93 10.05 3.81 -4.75
N THR A 94 10.00 4.35 -3.53
CA THR A 94 10.83 3.91 -2.41
C THR A 94 10.09 2.84 -1.61
N PHE A 95 10.75 1.72 -1.35
CA PHE A 95 10.24 0.66 -0.50
C PHE A 95 10.47 0.99 0.98
N TYR A 96 9.44 0.81 1.80
CA TYR A 96 9.53 0.82 3.26
C TYR A 96 9.02 -0.52 3.79
N SER A 97 9.61 -1.03 4.85
CA SER A 97 9.12 -2.27 5.51
C SER A 97 8.29 -1.98 6.75
N ALA A 98 8.26 -0.72 7.20
CA ALA A 98 7.63 -0.26 8.43
C ALA A 98 6.96 1.10 8.21
N PRO A 99 5.94 1.47 8.99
CA PRO A 99 5.23 2.74 8.86
C PRO A 99 6.06 3.96 9.29
N ALA A 100 7.10 3.76 10.10
CA ALA A 100 8.01 4.82 10.56
C ALA A 100 9.40 4.24 10.89
N PRO A 101 10.46 5.06 10.95
CA PRO A 101 11.83 4.59 11.20
C PRO A 101 12.05 3.82 12.51
N ASN A 102 11.22 4.09 13.52
CA ASN A 102 11.30 3.46 14.85
C ASN A 102 10.12 2.51 15.11
N ALA A 103 9.31 2.22 14.10
CA ALA A 103 8.18 1.29 14.22
C ALA A 103 8.58 -0.11 13.75
N ASP A 104 7.88 -1.13 14.25
CA ASP A 104 8.07 -2.49 13.80
C ASP A 104 7.69 -2.69 12.32
N PRO A 105 8.33 -3.64 11.62
CA PRO A 105 7.94 -3.99 10.27
C PRO A 105 6.50 -4.51 10.19
N TYR A 106 5.82 -4.29 9.06
CA TYR A 106 4.47 -4.82 8.84
C TYR A 106 4.43 -6.34 8.90
N VAL A 107 5.47 -7.01 8.41
CA VAL A 107 5.62 -8.48 8.44
C VAL A 107 7.06 -8.88 8.74
N GLN A 108 7.21 -10.02 9.42
CA GLN A 108 8.51 -10.65 9.71
C GLN A 108 8.58 -12.04 9.10
N ILE A 109 9.80 -12.56 8.93
CA ILE A 109 10.00 -13.92 8.40
C ILE A 109 9.33 -14.94 9.32
N GLY A 110 8.49 -15.81 8.75
CA GLY A 110 7.67 -16.78 9.50
C GLY A 110 6.27 -16.27 9.88
N SER A 111 5.97 -14.99 9.63
CA SER A 111 4.60 -14.47 9.80
C SER A 111 3.65 -15.10 8.78
N SER A 112 2.45 -15.47 9.24
CA SER A 112 1.37 -15.89 8.35
C SER A 112 0.64 -14.65 7.81
N VAL A 113 0.40 -14.60 6.49
CA VAL A 113 -0.22 -13.46 5.80
C VAL A 113 -1.49 -13.92 5.08
N GLN A 114 -2.49 -13.03 5.01
CA GLN A 114 -3.76 -13.26 4.32
C GLN A 114 -4.06 -12.13 3.32
N GLU A 115 -5.05 -12.33 2.46
CA GLU A 115 -5.51 -11.28 1.55
C GLU A 115 -5.87 -10.01 2.32
N GLY A 116 -5.37 -8.87 1.86
CA GLY A 116 -5.53 -7.57 2.54
C GLY A 116 -4.48 -7.25 3.61
N THR A 117 -3.55 -8.16 3.91
CA THR A 117 -2.43 -7.87 4.83
C THR A 117 -1.44 -6.91 4.17
N ILE A 118 -1.00 -5.88 4.91
CA ILE A 118 0.02 -4.93 4.46
C ILE A 118 1.39 -5.61 4.56
N LEU A 119 2.15 -5.60 3.46
CA LEU A 119 3.47 -6.25 3.39
C LEU A 119 4.63 -5.25 3.46
N CYS A 120 4.41 -4.03 2.98
CA CYS A 120 5.38 -2.95 2.86
C CYS A 120 4.68 -1.60 2.72
#